data_AF-D8IPS7-F1
#
_entry.id   AF-D8IPS7-F1
#
_cell.length_a   1.000
_cell.length_b   1.000
_cell.length_c   1.000
_cell.angle_alpha   90.00
_cell.angle_beta   90.00
_cell.angle_gamma   90.00
#
_symmetry.space_group_name_H-M   'P 1'
#
loop_
_entity.id
_entity.type
_entity.pdbx_description
1 polymer ?
#
loop_
_entity_poly.entity_id
_entity_poly.type
_entity_poly.pdbx_seq_one_letter_code
_entity_poly.pdbx_strand_id
1 'polypeptide(L)'
;MKITEFIDGSEKLVSELGEWPSFHDDEVVAVLLDREAGLDPEEKASMRLSIHVRRYEQIGIGTSQYHLSMNKNMLVHLVFLGIHDLAISNFGVQNVISSLEISVDASGNTRVASVSIESSWGMEGTFKCKSIWVEAIEMLPLAEAP
;
A
#
# COMPACT_ATOMS: atom_id res chain seq x y z
N MET A 1 -11.70 7.58 -14.31
CA MET A 1 -10.25 7.28 -14.39
C MET A 1 -10.03 6.05 -13.54
N LYS A 2 -9.32 5.04 -14.04
CA LYS A 2 -8.95 3.90 -13.18
C LYS A 2 -7.84 4.38 -12.24
N ILE A 3 -7.85 3.95 -10.99
CA ILE A 3 -6.84 4.42 -10.02
C ILE A 3 -5.41 4.09 -10.47
N THR A 4 -5.22 2.97 -11.16
CA THR A 4 -3.95 2.54 -11.75
C THR A 4 -3.39 3.53 -12.79
N GLU A 5 -4.23 4.33 -13.44
CA GLU A 5 -3.78 5.37 -14.38
C GLU A 5 -3.19 6.59 -13.65
N PHE A 6 -3.44 6.72 -12.34
CA PHE A 6 -2.91 7.79 -11.49
C PHE A 6 -1.64 7.38 -10.73
N ILE A 7 -1.39 6.07 -10.60
CA ILE A 7 -0.28 5.54 -9.83
C ILE A 7 0.79 5.06 -10.80
N ASP A 8 1.91 5.77 -10.82
CA ASP A 8 3.05 5.42 -11.67
C ASP A 8 3.65 4.08 -11.20
N GLY A 9 3.92 3.16 -12.14
CA GLY A 9 4.45 1.83 -11.82
C GLY A 9 3.40 0.84 -11.33
N SER A 10 2.11 1.20 -11.32
CA SER A 10 1.03 0.29 -10.88
C SER A 10 0.95 -0.99 -11.72
N GLU A 11 1.35 -0.93 -12.99
CA GLU A 11 1.41 -2.07 -13.89
C GLU A 11 2.32 -3.19 -13.38
N LYS A 12 3.39 -2.87 -12.63
CA LYS A 12 4.29 -3.86 -12.04
C LYS A 12 3.59 -4.66 -10.95
N LEU A 13 2.85 -3.98 -10.08
CA LEU A 13 2.12 -4.64 -9.00
C LEU A 13 0.94 -5.44 -9.54
N VAL A 14 0.22 -4.90 -10.53
CA VAL A 14 -0.85 -5.62 -11.24
C VAL A 14 -0.29 -6.87 -11.96
N SER A 15 0.89 -6.78 -12.57
CA SER A 15 1.53 -7.95 -13.20
C SER A 15 1.84 -9.07 -12.20
N GLU A 16 2.16 -8.73 -10.96
CA GLU A 16 2.48 -9.71 -9.92
C GLU A 16 1.25 -10.30 -9.22
N LEU A 17 0.21 -9.48 -9.01
CA LEU A 17 -0.97 -9.85 -8.23
C LEU A 17 -2.22 -10.13 -9.09
N GLY A 18 -2.15 -9.90 -10.40
CA GLY A 18 -3.26 -10.05 -11.36
C GLY A 18 -4.20 -8.84 -11.41
N GLU A 19 -4.30 -8.08 -10.32
CA GLU A 19 -5.09 -6.87 -10.19
C GLU A 19 -4.46 -5.88 -9.21
N TRP A 20 -5.00 -4.67 -9.13
CA TRP A 20 -4.59 -3.71 -8.11
C TRP A 20 -5.12 -4.18 -6.74
N PRO A 21 -4.26 -4.39 -5.73
CA PRO A 21 -4.71 -4.92 -4.45
C PRO A 21 -5.49 -3.87 -3.65
N SER A 22 -6.51 -4.32 -2.91
CA SER A 22 -7.13 -3.53 -1.84
C SER A 22 -6.24 -3.40 -0.60
N PHE A 23 -5.23 -4.27 -0.50
CA PHE A 23 -4.38 -4.49 0.66
C PHE A 23 -5.10 -5.04 1.90
N HIS A 24 -6.27 -5.65 1.72
CA HIS A 24 -6.98 -6.32 2.80
C HIS A 24 -6.12 -7.43 3.41
N ASP A 25 -6.02 -7.44 4.75
CA ASP A 25 -5.18 -8.34 5.56
C ASP A 25 -3.66 -8.23 5.30
N ASP A 26 -3.21 -7.21 4.57
CA ASP A 26 -1.79 -6.91 4.44
C ASP A 26 -1.32 -5.99 5.60
N GLU A 27 -0.02 -5.99 5.88
CA GLU A 27 0.54 -5.32 7.05
C GLU A 27 1.48 -4.18 6.68
N VAL A 28 1.28 -2.99 7.26
CA VAL A 28 2.24 -1.89 7.13
C VAL A 28 3.40 -2.08 8.11
N VAL A 29 4.56 -2.48 7.60
CA VAL A 29 5.74 -2.76 8.43
C VAL A 29 6.67 -1.56 8.60
N ALA A 30 6.55 -0.54 7.76
CA ALA A 30 7.29 0.70 7.92
C ALA A 30 6.58 1.90 7.29
N VAL A 31 6.69 3.04 7.96
CA VAL A 31 6.35 4.37 7.45
C VAL A 31 7.61 5.23 7.53
N LEU A 32 8.03 5.79 6.41
CA LEU A 32 9.10 6.78 6.36
C LEU A 32 8.49 8.11 5.95
N LEU A 33 8.63 9.12 6.80
CA LEU A 33 8.25 10.50 6.50
C LEU A 33 9.52 11.29 6.26
N ASP A 34 9.56 12.02 5.15
CA ASP A 34 10.67 12.89 4.81
C ASP A 34 10.16 14.27 4.36
N ARG A 35 10.97 15.28 4.62
CA ARG A 35 10.76 16.64 4.12
C ARG A 35 12.11 17.26 3.82
N GLU A 36 12.39 17.49 2.54
CA GLU A 36 13.64 18.14 2.15
C GLU A 36 13.74 19.54 2.76
N ALA A 37 14.93 19.90 3.25
CA ALA A 37 15.23 21.25 3.68
C ALA A 37 15.46 22.16 2.46
N GLY A 38 14.68 23.24 2.30
CA GLY A 38 14.81 24.15 1.16
C GLY A 38 13.79 25.28 1.13
N LEU A 39 13.89 26.13 0.08
CA LEU A 39 13.12 27.36 -0.10
C LEU A 39 11.66 27.17 -0.55
N ASP A 40 11.22 25.93 -0.76
CA ASP A 40 9.83 25.61 -1.12
C ASP A 40 9.20 24.68 -0.06
N PRO A 41 8.51 25.25 0.95
CA PRO A 41 8.00 24.49 2.09
C PRO A 41 6.87 23.51 1.73
N GLU A 42 6.15 23.75 0.63
CA GLU A 42 4.88 23.06 0.32
C GLU A 42 5.02 21.93 -0.72
N GLU A 43 6.19 21.78 -1.36
CA GLU A 43 6.33 20.85 -2.49
C GLU A 43 7.15 19.58 -2.19
N LYS A 44 7.70 19.44 -0.97
CA LYS A 44 8.72 18.41 -0.71
C LYS A 44 8.48 17.50 0.50
N ALA A 45 7.26 17.46 1.02
CA ALA A 45 6.89 16.42 1.99
C ALA A 45 6.56 15.12 1.25
N SER A 46 7.19 14.02 1.65
CA SER A 46 6.96 12.70 1.10
C SER A 46 6.77 11.66 2.20
N MET A 47 6.11 10.58 1.83
CA MET A 47 5.93 9.40 2.67
C MET A 47 6.15 8.16 1.85
N ARG A 48 6.86 7.20 2.43
CA ARG A 48 6.90 5.83 1.93
C ARG A 48 6.19 4.90 2.89
N LEU A 49 5.19 4.19 2.39
CA LEU A 49 4.58 3.04 3.05
C LEU A 49 5.23 1.76 2.55
N SER A 50 5.70 0.92 3.47
CA SER A 50 6.20 -0.41 3.16
C SER A 50 5.19 -1.44 3.66
N ILE A 51 4.55 -2.14 2.72
CA ILE A 51 3.42 -3.02 2.97
C ILE A 51 3.85 -4.46 2.70
N HIS A 52 3.78 -5.29 3.72
CA HIS A 52 4.01 -6.72 3.62
C HIS A 52 2.76 -7.40 3.07
N VAL A 53 2.84 -7.83 1.81
CA VAL A 53 1.76 -8.45 1.07
C VAL A 53 1.92 -9.96 1.04
N ARG A 54 0.87 -10.68 1.48
CA ARG A 54 0.83 -12.16 1.44
C ARG A 54 -0.42 -12.64 0.71
N ARG A 55 -0.26 -13.62 -0.19
CA ARG A 55 -1.41 -14.30 -0.84
C ARG A 55 -1.31 -15.80 -0.63
N TYR A 56 -2.48 -16.40 -0.51
CA TYR A 56 -2.65 -17.82 -0.26
C TYR A 56 -3.54 -18.42 -1.34
N GLU A 57 -3.19 -19.62 -1.76
CA GLU A 57 -4.04 -20.48 -2.59
C GLU A 57 -4.63 -21.59 -1.73
N GLN A 58 -5.85 -22.00 -2.07
CA GLN A 58 -6.50 -23.16 -1.46
C GLN A 58 -6.12 -24.41 -2.23
N ILE A 59 -5.47 -25.35 -1.55
CA ILE A 59 -5.13 -26.67 -2.09
C ILE A 59 -6.14 -27.69 -1.57
N GLY A 60 -6.56 -28.64 -2.41
CA GLY A 60 -7.37 -29.78 -1.98
C GLY A 60 -8.78 -29.43 -1.47
N ILE A 61 -9.43 -28.41 -2.04
CA ILE A 61 -10.80 -28.02 -1.69
C ILE A 61 -11.73 -29.25 -1.74
N GLY A 62 -12.44 -29.51 -0.63
CA GLY A 62 -13.37 -30.65 -0.52
C GLY A 62 -12.71 -32.00 -0.27
N THR A 63 -11.41 -32.03 0.04
CA THR A 63 -10.64 -33.27 0.33
C THR A 63 -10.04 -33.23 1.74
N SER A 64 -9.52 -34.37 2.22
CA SER A 64 -8.81 -34.44 3.51
C SER A 64 -7.42 -33.79 3.46
N GLN A 65 -6.96 -33.37 2.28
CA GLN A 65 -5.71 -32.66 2.05
C GLN A 65 -5.91 -31.13 1.97
N TYR A 66 -7.05 -30.60 2.43
CA TYR A 66 -7.30 -29.16 2.40
C TYR A 66 -6.29 -28.40 3.25
N HIS A 67 -5.55 -27.48 2.63
CA HIS A 67 -4.73 -26.51 3.33
C HIS A 67 -4.59 -25.21 2.51
N LEU A 68 -4.22 -24.13 3.21
CA LEU A 68 -3.78 -22.90 2.56
C LEU A 68 -2.27 -23.00 2.29
N SER A 69 -1.85 -22.68 1.07
CA SER A 69 -0.45 -22.59 0.68
C SER A 69 -0.14 -21.13 0.35
N MET A 70 0.88 -20.55 0.96
CA MET A 70 1.29 -19.19 0.64
C MET A 70 2.01 -19.22 -0.72
N ASN A 71 1.45 -18.53 -1.71
CA ASN A 71 2.01 -18.50 -3.07
C ASN A 71 2.61 -17.13 -3.45
N LYS A 72 2.33 -16.08 -2.66
CA LYS A 72 3.00 -14.78 -2.78
C LYS A 72 3.42 -14.28 -1.41
N ASN A 73 4.66 -13.81 -1.33
CA ASN A 73 5.22 -13.15 -0.16
C ASN A 73 6.11 -12.02 -0.67
N MET A 74 5.73 -10.75 -0.44
CA MET A 74 6.46 -9.61 -0.98
C MET A 74 6.36 -8.38 -0.09
N LEU A 75 7.35 -7.49 -0.20
CA LEU A 75 7.32 -6.16 0.39
C LEU A 75 7.10 -5.13 -0.72
N VAL A 76 5.99 -4.40 -0.64
CA VAL A 76 5.61 -3.38 -1.61
C VAL A 76 5.89 -2.01 -1.02
N HIS A 77 6.63 -1.19 -1.75
CA HIS A 77 6.93 0.19 -1.36
C HIS A 77 6.11 1.15 -2.21
N LEU A 78 5.15 1.84 -1.58
CA LEU A 78 4.39 2.92 -2.18
C LEU A 78 4.93 4.26 -1.67
N VAL A 79 5.18 5.19 -2.57
CA VAL A 79 5.62 6.53 -2.21
C VAL A 79 4.58 7.56 -2.64
N PHE A 80 4.36 8.51 -1.75
CA PHE A 80 3.42 9.61 -1.87
C PHE A 80 4.21 10.91 -1.76
N LEU A 81 3.99 11.85 -2.69
CA LEU A 81 4.69 13.14 -2.72
C LEU A 81 3.70 14.31 -2.67
N GLY A 82 4.13 15.42 -2.09
CA GLY A 82 3.31 16.61 -1.92
C GLY A 82 2.23 16.38 -0.86
N ILE A 83 2.62 15.73 0.24
CA ILE A 83 1.68 15.33 1.29
C ILE A 83 1.18 16.54 2.07
N HIS A 84 -0.13 16.57 2.32
CA HIS A 84 -0.78 17.54 3.19
C HIS A 84 -1.93 16.87 3.96
N ASP A 85 -2.39 17.54 5.03
CA ASP A 85 -3.44 17.04 5.93
C ASP A 85 -3.13 15.64 6.52
N LEU A 86 -1.86 15.35 6.80
CA LEU A 86 -1.43 14.05 7.30
C LEU A 86 -1.86 13.81 8.74
N ALA A 87 -2.64 12.75 8.95
CA ALA A 87 -2.93 12.18 10.26
C ALA A 87 -2.65 10.67 10.22
N ILE A 88 -1.71 10.20 11.05
CA ILE A 88 -1.43 8.77 11.26
C ILE A 88 -1.43 8.51 12.76
N SER A 89 -2.07 7.42 13.17
CA SER A 89 -2.15 6.98 14.56
C SER A 89 -1.90 5.48 14.66
N ASN A 90 -1.67 5.02 15.89
CA ASN A 90 -1.73 3.60 16.27
C ASN A 90 -0.71 2.67 15.59
N PHE A 91 0.40 3.19 15.07
CA PHE A 91 1.51 2.35 14.61
C PHE A 91 2.08 1.55 15.80
N GLY A 92 1.90 0.23 15.78
CA GLY A 92 2.13 -0.63 16.93
C GLY A 92 2.87 -1.92 16.60
N VAL A 93 2.67 -2.93 17.45
CA VAL A 93 3.29 -4.27 17.33
C VAL A 93 2.84 -5.04 16.09
N GLN A 94 1.70 -4.65 15.52
CA GLN A 94 1.15 -5.18 14.28
C GLN A 94 0.28 -4.08 13.65
N ASN A 95 0.30 -3.95 12.32
CA ASN A 95 -0.41 -2.90 11.58
C ASN A 95 -1.15 -3.46 10.37
N VAL A 96 -2.15 -4.31 10.61
CA VAL A 96 -2.96 -4.94 9.57
C VAL A 96 -4.01 -3.96 9.09
N ILE A 97 -4.11 -3.75 7.79
CA ILE A 97 -5.08 -2.84 7.20
C ILE A 97 -6.24 -3.61 6.56
N SER A 98 -7.45 -3.08 6.71
CA SER A 98 -8.64 -3.59 6.02
C SER A 98 -8.66 -3.11 4.57
N SER A 99 -8.18 -1.89 4.33
CA SER A 99 -8.09 -1.30 3.01
C SER A 99 -7.07 -0.15 2.94
N LEU A 100 -6.50 0.04 1.74
CA LEU A 100 -5.85 1.29 1.35
C LEU A 100 -6.69 1.94 0.23
N GLU A 101 -7.52 2.90 0.61
CA GLU A 101 -8.39 3.58 -0.34
C GLU A 101 -7.71 4.82 -0.92
N ILE A 102 -7.78 4.96 -2.24
CA ILE A 102 -7.25 6.14 -2.94
C ILE A 102 -8.34 6.67 -3.86
N SER A 103 -8.73 7.92 -3.63
CA SER A 103 -9.71 8.63 -4.45
C SER A 103 -9.07 9.87 -5.07
N VAL A 104 -9.28 10.09 -6.37
CA VAL A 104 -8.73 11.24 -7.08
C VAL A 104 -9.88 12.15 -7.50
N ASP A 105 -9.84 13.40 -7.04
CA ASP A 105 -10.80 14.39 -7.48
C ASP A 105 -10.45 14.83 -8.91
N ALA A 106 -11.28 14.42 -9.87
CA ALA A 106 -11.12 14.74 -11.29
C ALA A 106 -11.78 16.08 -11.69
N SER A 107 -12.45 16.77 -10.76
CA SER A 107 -13.25 17.97 -11.04
C SER A 107 -12.48 19.29 -10.91
N GLY A 108 -11.30 19.27 -10.28
CA GLY A 108 -10.41 20.43 -10.12
C GLY A 108 -9.32 20.57 -11.19
N ASN A 109 -8.76 21.78 -11.33
CA ASN A 109 -7.60 22.05 -12.21
C ASN A 109 -6.30 21.35 -11.75
N THR A 110 -6.24 20.89 -10.50
CA THR A 110 -5.10 20.19 -9.91
C THR A 110 -5.53 18.79 -9.46
N ARG A 111 -4.82 17.75 -9.90
CA ARG A 111 -5.10 16.38 -9.49
C ARG A 111 -4.50 16.15 -8.10
N VAL A 112 -5.37 16.02 -7.11
CA VAL A 112 -5.00 15.65 -5.74
C VAL A 112 -5.70 14.35 -5.40
N ALA A 113 -4.95 13.40 -4.82
CA ALA A 113 -5.50 12.17 -4.31
C ALA A 113 -5.73 12.27 -2.81
N SER A 114 -6.90 11.85 -2.35
CA SER A 114 -7.18 11.58 -0.93
C SER A 114 -6.91 10.10 -0.67
N VAL A 115 -6.12 9.81 0.36
CA VAL A 115 -5.72 8.47 0.75
C VAL A 115 -6.25 8.18 2.16
N SER A 116 -6.88 7.02 2.33
CA SER A 116 -7.35 6.50 3.61
C SER A 116 -6.72 5.14 3.86
N ILE A 117 -6.13 4.97 5.03
CA ILE A 117 -5.61 3.70 5.54
C ILE A 117 -6.58 3.23 6.61
N GLU A 118 -7.44 2.29 6.27
CA GLU A 118 -8.38 1.71 7.21
C GLU A 118 -7.73 0.54 7.94
N SER A 119 -7.78 0.58 9.27
CA SER A 119 -7.12 -0.42 10.12
C SER A 119 -8.06 -1.58 10.42
N SER A 120 -7.56 -2.81 10.22
CA SER A 120 -8.10 -4.00 10.90
C SER A 120 -7.49 -4.11 12.30
N TRP A 121 -6.21 -3.74 12.45
CA TRP A 121 -5.49 -3.70 13.72
C TRP A 121 -4.25 -2.80 13.64
N GLY A 122 -4.07 -1.90 14.61
CA GLY A 122 -2.90 -1.02 14.66
C GLY A 122 -3.06 0.21 13.78
N MET A 123 -2.06 0.48 12.93
CA MET A 123 -1.96 1.75 12.19
C MET A 123 -3.20 2.08 11.36
N GLU A 124 -3.67 3.32 11.47
CA GLU A 124 -4.66 3.94 10.60
C GLU A 124 -4.17 5.33 10.18
N GLY A 125 -4.77 5.91 9.16
CA GLY A 125 -4.44 7.28 8.79
C GLY A 125 -5.17 7.82 7.59
N THR A 126 -5.12 9.13 7.44
CA THR A 126 -5.65 9.85 6.28
C THR A 126 -4.67 10.94 5.88
N PHE A 127 -4.59 11.20 4.58
CA PHE A 127 -3.79 12.30 4.03
C PHE A 127 -4.19 12.57 2.59
N LYS A 128 -3.65 13.65 2.04
CA LYS A 128 -3.72 13.94 0.60
C LYS A 128 -2.33 14.03 0.00
N CYS A 129 -2.23 13.77 -1.31
CA CYS A 129 -0.97 13.86 -2.04
C CYS A 129 -1.17 14.28 -3.50
N LYS A 130 -0.09 14.76 -4.13
CA LYS A 130 -0.07 15.20 -5.53
C LYS A 130 0.25 14.05 -6.49
N SER A 131 1.09 13.11 -6.07
CA SER A 131 1.48 11.94 -6.87
C SER A 131 1.74 10.72 -6.01
N ILE A 132 1.61 9.55 -6.64
CA ILE A 132 1.77 8.23 -6.04
C ILE A 132 2.54 7.36 -7.03
N TRP A 133 3.52 6.59 -6.55
CA TRP A 133 4.17 5.57 -7.37
C TRP A 133 4.55 4.32 -6.59
N VAL A 134 4.70 3.22 -7.31
CA VAL A 134 5.32 1.99 -6.82
C VAL A 134 6.84 2.15 -6.93
N GLU A 135 7.51 2.36 -5.80
CA GLU A 135 8.96 2.50 -5.73
C GLU A 135 9.65 1.16 -6.00
N ALA A 136 9.24 0.12 -5.27
CA ALA A 136 9.85 -1.19 -5.34
C ALA A 136 8.86 -2.30 -4.93
N ILE A 137 9.13 -3.50 -5.44
CA ILE A 137 8.46 -4.75 -5.06
C ILE A 137 9.59 -5.75 -4.78
N GLU A 138 9.74 -6.14 -3.52
CA GLU A 138 10.76 -7.10 -3.09
C GLU A 138 10.11 -8.46 -2.85
N MET A 139 10.51 -9.46 -3.61
CA MET A 139 10.04 -10.83 -3.40
C MET A 139 10.73 -11.43 -2.18
N LEU A 140 9.93 -11.84 -1.20
CA LEU A 140 10.40 -12.48 0.01
C LEU A 140 10.32 -14.01 -0.14
N PRO A 141 11.16 -14.78 0.58
CA PRO A 141 11.08 -16.23 0.56
C PRO A 141 9.68 -16.71 0.95
N LEU A 142 9.11 -17.65 0.20
CA LEU A 142 7.92 -18.35 0.66
C LEU A 142 8.33 -19.18 1.89
N ALA A 143 7.57 -19.08 2.97
CA ALA A 143 7.77 -19.98 4.09
C ALA A 143 7.59 -21.41 3.58
N GLU A 144 8.60 -22.26 3.80
CA GLU A 144 8.43 -23.69 3.56
C GLU A 144 7.29 -24.19 4.46
N ALA A 145 6.37 -24.98 3.90
CA ALA A 145 5.38 -25.65 4.71
C ALA A 145 6.12 -26.49 5.78
N PRO A 146 5.74 -26.37 7.07
CA PRO A 146 6.37 -27.16 8.13
C PRO A 146 6.21 -28.67 7.92
#